data_AF-A0AAD5KN53-F1
#
_entry.id   AF-A0AAD5KN53-F1
#
_cell.length_a   1.000
_cell.length_b   1.000
_cell.length_c   1.000
_cell.angle_alpha   90.00
_cell.angle_beta   90.00
_cell.angle_gamma   90.00
#
_symmetry.space_group_name_H-M   'P 1'
#
loop_
_entity.id
_entity.type
_entity.pdbx_description
1 polymer ?
#
loop_
_entity_poly.entity_id
_entity_poly.type
_entity_poly.pdbx_seq_one_letter_code
_entity_poly.pdbx_strand_id
1 'polypeptide(L)'
;MNSNPNCGDVGILAIEIYFPNQYVEQSELEEHDGVSKGKYTIGLGQQKMGFCNDREDIHSLCLTVVQRLLEKNKIGYGEIGRLEVGTETIIDKSKSVKTVLMQLFKPSGNTDIEGIDTTNACYGGTPDLSSEFPTVDGKISIECYLSALDCCYERYCKKENRPDVSFDDFDYFCFHSPYCKLVQKSFARLCVNDYFLHSDKEQSDSKYPDLVPFKNLNLKETYFNRELEQAAVKCSKTLFEAKTLPSLMVASMVGNMYTPSLYGGLVSLLVSKNAESLLGKRIGMFSYGSGLASSMFSLQVSKDAGRVEPLLASLRDIPSRLEARTALPPAEFTAILKAKEDSYNKAPYQPTASLDTLTSGTYYLIEVDSQYRRTYGRRP
;
A
#
# COMPACT_ATOMS: atom_id res chain seq x y z
N MET A 1 23.89 -13.04 -17.88
CA MET A 1 23.78 -11.73 -17.20
C MET A 1 25.12 -11.46 -16.54
N ASN A 2 25.84 -10.44 -16.98
CA ASN A 2 27.09 -10.05 -16.33
C ASN A 2 26.75 -9.49 -14.94
N SER A 3 26.90 -10.31 -13.89
CA SER A 3 26.88 -9.82 -12.52
C SER A 3 28.10 -8.91 -12.36
N ASN A 4 27.85 -7.60 -12.34
CA ASN A 4 28.86 -6.63 -11.95
C ASN A 4 29.29 -7.01 -10.51
N PRO A 5 30.53 -7.47 -10.27
CA PRO A 5 30.95 -8.02 -8.98
C PRO A 5 30.95 -6.99 -7.83
N ASN A 6 30.67 -5.71 -8.13
CA ASN A 6 30.69 -4.60 -7.19
C ASN A 6 29.33 -4.18 -6.63
N CYS A 7 28.22 -4.83 -6.99
CA CYS A 7 26.91 -4.52 -6.40
C CYS A 7 26.44 -5.74 -5.60
N GLY A 8 26.44 -5.63 -4.27
CA GLY A 8 25.89 -6.67 -3.39
C GLY A 8 24.37 -6.83 -3.55
N ASP A 9 23.76 -7.64 -2.69
CA ASP A 9 22.30 -7.88 -2.69
C ASP A 9 21.53 -6.59 -2.31
N VAL A 10 21.24 -5.73 -3.28
CA VAL A 10 20.43 -4.51 -3.05
C VAL A 10 18.98 -4.89 -2.73
N GLY A 11 18.43 -4.31 -1.67
CA GLY A 11 17.05 -4.57 -1.25
C GLY A 11 16.60 -3.71 -0.07
N ILE A 12 15.44 -4.06 0.49
CA ILE A 12 14.88 -3.40 1.69
C ILE A 12 15.64 -3.89 2.92
N LEU A 13 16.40 -3.00 3.55
CA LEU A 13 17.16 -3.29 4.78
C LEU A 13 16.37 -2.95 6.06
N ALA A 14 15.54 -1.91 5.99
CA ALA A 14 14.66 -1.46 7.06
C ALA A 14 13.35 -0.95 6.45
N ILE A 15 12.25 -1.12 7.16
CA ILE A 15 10.94 -0.61 6.79
C ILE A 15 10.23 -0.11 8.04
N GLU A 16 9.49 0.98 7.91
CA GLU A 16 8.65 1.54 8.97
C GLU A 16 7.36 2.00 8.34
N ILE A 17 6.28 1.96 9.12
CA ILE A 17 4.95 2.39 8.69
C ILE A 17 4.43 3.41 9.68
N TYR A 18 3.71 4.40 9.17
CA TYR A 18 2.92 5.31 9.99
C TYR A 18 1.47 5.29 9.50
N PHE A 19 0.54 5.30 10.45
CA PHE A 19 -0.88 5.46 10.21
C PHE A 19 -1.46 6.33 11.35
N PRO A 20 -2.50 7.13 11.09
CA PRO A 20 -3.11 7.96 12.12
C PRO A 20 -3.64 7.15 13.29
N ASN A 21 -3.68 7.79 14.45
CA ASN A 21 -4.11 7.15 15.70
C ASN A 21 -5.64 7.05 15.83
N GLN A 22 -6.41 7.59 14.87
CA GLN A 22 -7.87 7.56 14.89
C GLN A 22 -8.40 6.73 13.72
N TYR A 23 -9.55 6.09 13.93
CA TYR A 23 -10.24 5.34 12.89
C TYR A 23 -11.76 5.34 13.10
N VAL A 24 -12.52 5.03 12.04
CA VAL A 24 -13.96 4.72 12.11
C VAL A 24 -14.19 3.23 11.86
N GLU A 25 -15.04 2.58 12.66
CA GLU A 25 -15.43 1.18 12.46
C GLU A 25 -16.33 1.07 11.22
N GLN A 26 -16.01 0.15 10.31
CA GLN A 26 -16.76 0.00 9.05
C GLN A 26 -18.18 -0.52 9.30
N SER A 27 -18.41 -1.34 10.33
CA SER A 27 -19.75 -1.78 10.71
C SER A 27 -20.62 -0.63 11.22
N GLU A 28 -20.07 0.31 11.98
CA GLU A 28 -20.81 1.50 12.42
C GLU A 28 -21.07 2.44 11.24
N LEU A 29 -20.13 2.54 10.31
CA LEU A 29 -20.30 3.32 9.09
C LEU A 29 -21.39 2.72 8.16
N GLU A 30 -21.52 1.39 8.11
CA GLU A 30 -22.63 0.73 7.39
C GLU A 30 -24.00 1.18 7.94
N GLU A 31 -24.14 1.24 9.27
CA GLU A 31 -25.36 1.68 9.93
C GLU A 31 -25.63 3.18 9.70
N HIS A 32 -24.59 4.00 9.84
CA HIS A 32 -24.67 5.45 9.62
C HIS A 32 -25.07 5.81 8.19
N ASP A 33 -24.52 5.12 7.20
CA ASP A 33 -24.81 5.36 5.78
C ASP A 33 -26.13 4.73 5.32
N GLY A 34 -26.81 3.98 6.19
CA GLY A 34 -28.07 3.30 5.87
C GLY A 34 -27.92 2.19 4.83
N VAL A 35 -26.75 1.54 4.77
CA VAL A 35 -26.49 0.44 3.82
C VAL A 35 -26.69 -0.92 4.47
N SER A 36 -26.82 -1.98 3.65
CA SER A 36 -26.97 -3.34 4.16
C SER A 36 -25.75 -3.80 4.96
N LYS A 37 -25.98 -4.46 6.09
CA LYS A 37 -24.94 -5.12 6.88
C LYS A 37 -24.05 -6.00 6.01
N GLY A 38 -22.74 -5.87 6.16
CA GLY A 38 -21.75 -6.60 5.37
C GLY A 38 -21.33 -5.90 4.08
N LYS A 39 -21.93 -4.78 3.67
CA LYS A 39 -21.56 -4.09 2.43
C LYS A 39 -20.10 -3.67 2.43
N TYR A 40 -19.58 -3.14 3.54
CA TYR A 40 -18.20 -2.72 3.69
C TYR A 40 -17.35 -3.84 4.30
N THR A 41 -17.83 -4.47 5.38
CA THR A 41 -17.09 -5.49 6.14
C THR A 41 -16.87 -6.79 5.37
N ILE A 42 -17.79 -7.18 4.49
CA ILE A 42 -17.69 -8.40 3.66
C ILE A 42 -17.51 -8.03 2.18
N GLY A 43 -18.31 -7.09 1.68
CA GLY A 43 -18.32 -6.68 0.27
C GLY A 43 -17.01 -6.02 -0.14
N LEU A 44 -16.46 -5.13 0.70
CA LEU A 44 -15.12 -4.56 0.51
C LEU A 44 -14.04 -5.33 1.28
N GLY A 45 -14.42 -6.02 2.36
CA GLY A 45 -13.48 -6.73 3.25
C GLY A 45 -12.71 -5.78 4.16
N GLN A 46 -13.33 -4.65 4.54
CA GLN A 46 -12.72 -3.60 5.36
C GLN A 46 -13.31 -3.62 6.77
N GLN A 47 -12.46 -3.60 7.81
CA GLN A 47 -12.92 -3.59 9.20
C GLN A 47 -12.88 -2.17 9.79
N LYS A 48 -11.78 -1.45 9.57
CA LYS A 48 -11.55 -0.11 10.12
C LYS A 48 -10.99 0.80 9.04
N MET A 49 -11.28 2.09 9.12
CA MET A 49 -10.71 3.11 8.23
C MET A 49 -10.02 4.19 9.04
N GLY A 50 -8.69 4.26 8.93
CA GLY A 50 -7.89 5.31 9.55
C GLY A 50 -8.02 6.62 8.79
N PHE A 51 -7.97 7.74 9.50
CA PHE A 51 -8.08 9.06 8.89
C PHE A 51 -7.26 10.09 9.68
N CYS A 52 -6.78 11.12 8.97
CA CYS A 52 -6.08 12.26 9.54
C CYS A 52 -7.10 13.34 9.91
N ASN A 53 -6.97 14.00 11.06
CA ASN A 53 -7.67 15.26 11.33
C ASN A 53 -6.92 16.46 10.72
N ASP A 54 -7.16 17.69 11.17
CA ASP A 54 -6.50 18.91 10.65
C ASP A 54 -5.05 19.10 11.12
N ARG A 55 -4.55 18.26 12.03
CA ARG A 55 -3.16 18.27 12.52
C ARG A 55 -2.19 17.52 11.62
N GLU A 56 -2.66 16.67 10.71
CA GLU A 56 -1.80 15.81 9.91
C GLU A 56 -1.98 16.07 8.41
N ASP A 57 -0.86 16.22 7.70
CA ASP A 57 -0.78 16.38 6.26
C ASP A 57 0.35 15.52 5.67
N ILE A 58 0.49 15.47 4.35
CA ILE A 58 1.52 14.65 3.69
C ILE A 58 2.94 14.95 4.20
N HIS A 59 3.26 16.19 4.55
CA HIS A 59 4.57 16.53 5.09
C HIS A 59 4.75 15.94 6.50
N SER A 60 3.75 16.09 7.37
CA SER A 60 3.84 15.60 8.74
C SER A 60 3.86 14.06 8.80
N LEU A 61 3.12 13.38 7.92
CA LEU A 61 3.17 11.93 7.75
C LEU A 61 4.58 11.47 7.34
N CYS A 62 5.17 12.10 6.32
CA CYS A 62 6.50 11.75 5.83
C CYS A 62 7.60 12.10 6.85
N LEU A 63 7.53 13.25 7.53
CA LEU A 63 8.47 13.61 8.60
C LEU A 63 8.44 12.58 9.73
N THR A 64 7.24 12.15 10.12
CA THR A 64 7.05 11.16 11.19
C THR A 64 7.67 9.82 10.84
N VAL A 65 7.34 9.25 9.67
CA VAL A 65 7.82 7.90 9.31
C VAL A 65 9.32 7.88 9.05
N VAL A 66 9.89 8.93 8.43
CA VAL A 66 11.32 9.02 8.15
C VAL A 66 12.11 9.13 9.46
N GLN A 67 11.73 10.04 10.36
CA GLN A 67 12.45 10.17 11.62
C GLN A 67 12.33 8.91 12.48
N ARG A 68 11.13 8.30 12.54
CA ARG A 68 10.94 7.04 13.28
C ARG A 68 11.80 5.91 12.71
N LEU A 69 11.89 5.78 11.38
CA LEU A 69 12.75 4.79 10.72
C LEU A 69 14.22 4.96 11.12
N LEU A 70 14.74 6.19 11.03
CA LEU A 70 16.15 6.48 11.33
C LEU A 70 16.47 6.27 12.81
N GLU A 71 15.61 6.76 13.71
CA GLU A 71 15.78 6.58 15.16
C GLU A 71 15.73 5.09 15.57
N LYS A 72 14.73 4.35 15.07
CA LYS A 72 14.52 2.93 15.41
C LYS A 72 15.66 2.04 14.94
N ASN A 73 16.23 2.34 13.78
CA ASN A 73 17.31 1.57 13.17
C ASN A 73 18.71 2.16 13.45
N LYS A 74 18.79 3.25 14.22
CA LYS A 74 20.04 3.95 14.58
C LYS A 74 20.86 4.35 13.35
N ILE A 75 20.18 4.79 12.29
CA ILE A 75 20.80 5.23 11.04
C ILE A 75 21.14 6.71 11.17
N GLY A 76 22.40 7.05 10.97
CA GLY A 76 22.86 8.43 10.94
C GLY A 76 22.36 9.17 9.71
N TYR A 77 21.92 10.42 9.89
CA TYR A 77 21.47 11.27 8.77
C TYR A 77 22.54 11.45 7.68
N GLY A 78 23.83 11.39 8.04
CA GLY A 78 24.96 11.47 7.10
C GLY A 78 25.18 10.21 6.23
N GLU A 79 24.49 9.10 6.52
CA GLU A 79 24.60 7.85 5.77
C GLU A 79 23.62 7.78 4.58
N ILE A 80 22.71 8.75 4.46
CA ILE A 80 21.69 8.78 3.41
C ILE A 80 22.20 9.63 2.23
N GLY A 81 22.43 8.97 1.08
CA GLY A 81 22.82 9.65 -0.17
C GLY A 81 21.67 9.90 -1.15
N ARG A 82 20.50 9.29 -0.95
CA ARG A 82 19.30 9.51 -1.78
C ARG A 82 18.04 9.43 -0.93
N LEU A 83 17.13 10.39 -1.13
CA LEU A 83 15.82 10.47 -0.48
C LEU A 83 14.77 10.88 -1.51
N GLU A 84 13.74 10.07 -1.67
CA GLU A 84 12.68 10.27 -2.67
C GLU A 84 11.31 9.97 -2.07
N VAL A 85 10.28 10.70 -2.50
CA VAL A 85 8.90 10.55 -2.01
C VAL A 85 7.97 10.23 -3.18
N GLY A 86 7.21 9.13 -3.06
CA GLY A 86 6.09 8.84 -3.95
C GLY A 86 4.77 9.24 -3.27
N THR A 87 4.06 10.22 -3.81
CA THR A 87 2.80 10.71 -3.23
C THR A 87 1.84 11.28 -4.27
N GLU A 88 0.56 11.03 -4.04
CA GLU A 88 -0.56 11.64 -4.78
C GLU A 88 -1.28 12.75 -4.03
N THR A 89 -0.87 13.00 -2.79
CA THR A 89 -1.40 14.08 -1.97
C THR A 89 -0.56 15.33 -2.23
N ILE A 90 -1.02 16.18 -3.15
CA ILE A 90 -0.30 17.37 -3.59
C ILE A 90 -0.86 18.61 -2.88
N ILE A 91 -0.05 19.22 -2.02
CA ILE A 91 -0.38 20.48 -1.32
C ILE A 91 0.45 21.68 -1.79
N ASP A 92 1.48 21.44 -2.61
CA ASP A 92 2.25 22.46 -3.33
C ASP A 92 2.61 21.91 -4.73
N LYS A 93 2.46 22.73 -5.76
CA LYS A 93 2.62 22.33 -7.17
C LYS A 93 4.06 22.36 -7.66
N SER A 94 4.97 22.96 -6.91
CA SER A 94 6.38 23.12 -7.28
C SER A 94 7.32 22.62 -6.21
N LYS A 95 6.99 22.85 -4.93
CA LYS A 95 7.83 22.45 -3.80
C LYS A 95 7.53 21.00 -3.43
N SER A 96 8.51 20.13 -3.63
CA SER A 96 8.42 18.73 -3.26
C SER A 96 8.38 18.50 -1.74
N VAL A 97 7.67 17.47 -1.31
CA VAL A 97 7.69 16.91 0.05
C VAL A 97 9.12 16.57 0.44
N LYS A 98 9.93 16.03 -0.49
CA LYS A 98 11.36 15.78 -0.26
C LYS A 98 12.10 17.01 0.26
N THR A 99 11.84 18.21 -0.28
CA THR A 99 12.50 19.43 0.22
C THR A 99 12.08 19.80 1.65
N VAL A 100 10.88 19.39 2.08
CA VAL A 100 10.40 19.56 3.47
C VAL A 100 11.09 18.56 4.40
N LEU A 101 11.35 17.33 3.93
CA LEU A 101 12.10 16.33 4.70
C LEU A 101 13.55 16.73 4.98
N MET A 102 14.16 17.56 4.13
CA MET A 102 15.51 18.09 4.34
C MET A 102 15.68 18.86 5.67
N GLN A 103 14.59 19.29 6.30
CA GLN A 103 14.62 19.86 7.66
C GLN A 103 15.21 18.88 8.69
N LEU A 104 14.99 17.56 8.52
CA LEU A 104 15.55 16.53 9.39
C LEU A 104 17.07 16.38 9.22
N PHE A 105 17.57 16.61 8.00
CA PHE A 105 18.97 16.40 7.64
C PHE A 105 19.83 17.66 7.89
N LYS A 106 19.22 18.85 7.82
CA LYS A 106 19.90 20.15 7.99
C LYS A 106 20.80 20.22 9.23
N PRO A 107 20.41 19.77 10.44
CA PRO A 107 21.28 19.83 11.63
C PRO A 107 22.55 18.99 11.50
N SER A 108 22.54 17.91 10.70
CA SER A 108 23.72 17.07 10.46
C SER A 108 24.70 17.66 9.45
N GLY A 109 24.29 18.70 8.70
CA GLY A 109 25.05 19.23 7.57
C GLY A 109 24.96 18.38 6.29
N ASN A 110 24.28 17.23 6.30
CA ASN A 110 24.10 16.42 5.10
C ASN A 110 23.05 17.03 4.16
N THR A 111 23.51 17.68 3.09
CA THR A 111 22.65 18.28 2.06
C THR A 111 22.87 17.71 0.67
N ASP A 112 23.91 16.89 0.48
CA ASP A 112 24.20 16.21 -0.78
C ASP A 112 23.40 14.90 -0.87
N ILE A 113 22.08 15.07 -1.02
CA ILE A 113 21.11 13.97 -1.05
C ILE A 113 20.30 14.07 -2.33
N GLU A 114 20.49 13.12 -3.24
CA GLU A 114 19.72 13.03 -4.49
C GLU A 114 18.23 12.69 -4.24
N GLY A 115 17.41 12.83 -5.29
CA GLY A 115 15.98 12.50 -5.25
C GLY A 115 15.08 13.70 -4.97
N ILE A 116 13.81 13.57 -5.37
CA ILE A 116 12.74 14.58 -5.28
C ILE A 116 11.40 13.87 -5.00
N ASP A 117 10.29 14.35 -5.54
CA ASP A 117 9.01 13.64 -5.54
C ASP A 117 8.77 13.01 -6.92
N THR A 118 8.06 11.88 -6.98
CA THR A 118 7.66 11.19 -8.21
C THR A 118 6.18 10.85 -8.18
N THR A 119 5.45 11.04 -9.30
CA THR A 119 3.98 11.26 -9.32
C THR A 119 3.27 10.60 -10.54
N ASN A 120 2.62 9.42 -10.39
CA ASN A 120 1.45 8.86 -11.14
C ASN A 120 0.43 8.01 -10.27
N ALA A 121 -0.72 8.53 -9.81
CA ALA A 121 -1.68 7.89 -8.85
C ALA A 121 -1.06 6.96 -7.75
N CYS A 122 -1.65 5.81 -7.42
CA CYS A 122 -1.05 4.89 -6.42
C CYS A 122 0.33 4.31 -6.85
N TYR A 123 0.79 4.54 -8.09
CA TYR A 123 2.13 4.17 -8.61
C TYR A 123 3.16 5.32 -8.43
N GLY A 124 2.70 6.53 -8.07
CA GLY A 124 3.52 7.70 -7.75
C GLY A 124 2.71 8.96 -7.35
N GLY A 125 1.53 9.22 -7.91
CA GLY A 125 0.54 10.28 -7.65
C GLY A 125 -0.03 11.16 -8.79
N THR A 126 -1.32 11.55 -8.76
CA THR A 126 -1.92 12.84 -9.27
C THR A 126 -3.45 12.83 -9.08
N PRO A 127 -4.06 13.89 -8.51
CA PRO A 127 -5.50 14.16 -8.64
C PRO A 127 -5.81 15.58 -9.16
N ASP A 128 -7.11 15.91 -9.24
CA ASP A 128 -7.64 17.27 -9.41
C ASP A 128 -7.05 18.21 -8.36
N LEU A 129 -6.66 19.43 -8.76
CA LEU A 129 -5.91 20.37 -7.92
C LEU A 129 -6.80 21.29 -7.08
N SER A 130 -8.10 21.36 -7.39
CA SER A 130 -9.07 22.24 -6.73
C SER A 130 -9.83 21.56 -5.59
N SER A 131 -9.74 20.24 -5.51
CA SER A 131 -10.42 19.38 -4.55
C SER A 131 -9.47 18.28 -4.09
N GLU A 132 -9.55 17.87 -2.83
CA GLU A 132 -8.84 16.66 -2.36
C GLU A 132 -9.43 15.38 -2.97
N PHE A 133 -10.69 15.44 -3.46
CA PHE A 133 -11.41 14.28 -3.97
C PHE A 133 -11.12 14.00 -5.46
N PRO A 134 -10.72 12.77 -5.83
CA PRO A 134 -10.54 12.39 -7.22
C PRO A 134 -11.88 12.13 -7.93
N THR A 135 -11.90 12.30 -9.25
CA THR A 135 -12.98 11.74 -10.10
C THR A 135 -12.71 10.25 -10.32
N VAL A 136 -13.68 9.40 -9.99
CA VAL A 136 -13.52 7.93 -10.06
C VAL A 136 -14.64 7.30 -10.88
N ASP A 137 -14.27 6.65 -11.99
CA ASP A 137 -15.12 5.64 -12.63
C ASP A 137 -14.77 4.27 -12.04
N GLY A 138 -15.60 3.79 -11.13
CA GLY A 138 -15.34 2.55 -10.39
C GLY A 138 -15.28 1.30 -11.29
N LYS A 139 -16.07 1.25 -12.35
CA LYS A 139 -16.09 0.09 -13.25
C LYS A 139 -14.84 0.06 -14.11
N ILE A 140 -14.50 1.20 -14.74
CA ILE A 140 -13.29 1.32 -15.56
C ILE A 140 -12.04 1.09 -14.71
N SER A 141 -12.01 1.62 -13.48
CA SER A 141 -10.86 1.42 -12.57
C SER A 141 -10.57 -0.06 -12.29
N ILE A 142 -11.60 -0.89 -12.09
CA ILE A 142 -11.44 -2.33 -11.89
C ILE A 142 -10.93 -3.02 -13.15
N GLU A 143 -11.46 -2.67 -14.33
CA GLU A 143 -10.99 -3.22 -15.61
C GLU A 143 -9.53 -2.84 -15.89
N CYS A 144 -9.17 -1.58 -15.69
CA CYS A 144 -7.79 -1.09 -15.82
C CYS A 144 -6.85 -1.81 -14.85
N TYR A 145 -7.27 -2.03 -13.60
CA TYR A 145 -6.48 -2.77 -12.62
C TYR A 145 -6.23 -4.22 -13.06
N LEU A 146 -7.28 -4.96 -13.44
CA LEU A 146 -7.16 -6.37 -13.81
C LEU A 146 -6.41 -6.55 -15.14
N SER A 147 -6.65 -5.69 -16.13
CA SER A 147 -5.91 -5.72 -17.40
C SER A 147 -4.43 -5.38 -17.22
N ALA A 148 -4.11 -4.44 -16.32
CA ALA A 148 -2.74 -4.13 -15.94
C ALA A 148 -2.06 -5.31 -15.22
N LEU A 149 -2.79 -6.02 -14.37
CA LEU A 149 -2.32 -7.24 -13.69
C LEU A 149 -1.98 -8.33 -14.71
N ASP A 150 -2.88 -8.61 -15.66
CA ASP A 150 -2.65 -9.59 -16.73
C ASP A 150 -1.38 -9.24 -17.52
N CYS A 151 -1.28 -7.98 -17.99
CA CYS A 151 -0.12 -7.49 -18.75
C CYS A 151 1.20 -7.58 -17.95
N CYS A 152 1.18 -7.20 -16.67
CA CYS A 152 2.37 -7.22 -15.83
C CYS A 152 2.82 -8.64 -15.50
N TYR A 153 1.89 -9.54 -15.21
CA TYR A 153 2.19 -10.94 -14.92
C TYR A 153 2.77 -11.64 -16.15
N GLU A 154 2.14 -11.48 -17.33
CA GLU A 154 2.66 -12.04 -18.58
C GLU A 154 4.08 -11.53 -18.90
N ARG A 155 4.33 -10.22 -18.71
CA ARG A 155 5.66 -9.63 -18.90
C ARG A 155 6.68 -10.12 -17.87
N TYR A 156 6.26 -10.35 -16.62
CA TYR A 156 7.11 -10.92 -15.59
C TYR A 156 7.54 -12.34 -15.98
N CYS A 157 6.59 -13.22 -16.32
CA CYS A 157 6.88 -14.60 -16.74
C CYS A 157 7.83 -14.64 -17.95
N LYS A 158 7.62 -13.76 -18.95
CA LYS A 158 8.52 -13.63 -20.11
C LYS A 158 9.95 -13.21 -19.74
N LYS A 159 10.13 -12.35 -18.72
CA LYS A 159 11.45 -11.83 -18.31
C LYS A 159 12.30 -12.84 -17.55
N GLU A 160 11.69 -13.71 -16.75
CA GLU A 160 12.41 -14.73 -15.99
C GLU A 160 13.10 -15.77 -16.91
N ASN A 161 12.81 -15.76 -18.22
CA ASN A 161 13.43 -16.60 -19.24
C ASN A 161 13.40 -18.10 -18.92
N ARG A 162 12.39 -18.53 -18.14
CA ARG A 162 12.03 -19.93 -17.94
C ARG A 162 10.64 -20.14 -18.56
N PRO A 163 10.45 -21.15 -19.42
CA PRO A 163 9.16 -21.42 -20.05
C PRO A 163 8.04 -21.74 -19.06
N ASP A 164 8.40 -22.07 -17.81
CA ASP A 164 7.48 -22.59 -16.79
C ASP A 164 7.40 -21.71 -15.53
N VAL A 165 7.73 -20.40 -15.61
CA VAL A 165 7.46 -19.51 -14.46
C VAL A 165 5.95 -19.41 -14.27
N SER A 166 5.49 -20.06 -13.22
CA SER A 166 4.08 -20.16 -12.89
C SER A 166 3.80 -19.47 -11.57
N PHE A 167 2.53 -19.38 -11.28
CA PHE A 167 2.02 -18.90 -10.00
C PHE A 167 2.63 -19.66 -8.80
N ASP A 168 3.06 -20.92 -9.00
CA ASP A 168 3.58 -21.78 -7.94
C ASP A 168 5.00 -21.40 -7.49
N ASP A 169 5.74 -20.64 -8.31
CA ASP A 169 7.09 -20.16 -7.98
C ASP A 169 7.12 -19.07 -6.90
N PHE A 170 5.97 -18.49 -6.58
CA PHE A 170 5.84 -17.46 -5.56
C PHE A 170 5.32 -18.07 -4.27
N ASP A 171 6.04 -17.88 -3.18
CA ASP A 171 5.57 -18.31 -1.86
C ASP A 171 4.47 -17.40 -1.32
N TYR A 172 4.55 -16.10 -1.63
CA TYR A 172 3.61 -15.08 -1.19
C TYR A 172 3.33 -14.06 -2.30
N PHE A 173 2.20 -13.38 -2.20
CA PHE A 173 1.88 -12.21 -3.02
C PHE A 173 1.42 -11.04 -2.17
N CYS A 174 1.87 -9.84 -2.54
CA CYS A 174 1.38 -8.57 -2.05
C CYS A 174 0.90 -7.74 -3.24
N PHE A 175 -0.22 -7.05 -3.05
CA PHE A 175 -0.86 -6.22 -4.07
C PHE A 175 -1.07 -4.82 -3.54
N HIS A 176 -1.08 -3.83 -4.44
CA HIS A 176 -1.77 -2.59 -4.14
C HIS A 176 -3.20 -2.91 -3.70
N SER A 177 -3.61 -2.38 -2.55
CA SER A 177 -4.82 -2.81 -1.85
C SER A 177 -5.81 -1.65 -1.67
N PRO A 178 -6.60 -1.28 -2.70
CA PRO A 178 -7.68 -0.31 -2.55
C PRO A 178 -8.72 -0.78 -1.52
N TYR A 179 -9.01 -2.08 -1.52
CA TYR A 179 -9.82 -2.77 -0.54
C TYR A 179 -9.57 -4.28 -0.65
N CYS A 180 -9.70 -5.02 0.46
CA CYS A 180 -9.32 -6.43 0.54
C CYS A 180 -10.01 -7.35 -0.49
N LYS A 181 -11.28 -7.08 -0.82
CA LYS A 181 -12.02 -7.88 -1.82
C LYS A 181 -11.40 -7.82 -3.21
N LEU A 182 -10.88 -6.66 -3.64
CA LEU A 182 -10.21 -6.54 -4.92
C LEU A 182 -8.92 -7.37 -4.94
N VAL A 183 -8.19 -7.44 -3.82
CA VAL A 183 -6.99 -8.26 -3.70
C VAL A 183 -7.32 -9.75 -3.82
N GLN A 184 -8.41 -10.22 -3.19
CA GLN A 184 -8.89 -11.58 -3.37
C GLN A 184 -9.20 -11.89 -4.84
N LYS A 185 -9.90 -10.99 -5.52
CA LYS A 185 -10.20 -11.12 -6.96
C LYS A 185 -8.94 -11.08 -7.83
N SER A 186 -7.96 -10.24 -7.46
CA SER A 186 -6.68 -10.10 -8.17
C SER A 186 -5.85 -11.38 -8.08
N PHE A 187 -5.81 -11.99 -6.89
CA PHE A 187 -5.14 -13.26 -6.71
C PHE A 187 -5.83 -14.39 -7.47
N ALA A 188 -7.17 -14.46 -7.43
CA ALA A 188 -7.94 -15.37 -8.26
C ALA A 188 -7.67 -15.14 -9.76
N ARG A 189 -7.52 -13.88 -10.18
CA ARG A 189 -7.16 -13.51 -11.56
C ARG A 189 -5.78 -14.02 -11.96
N LEU A 190 -4.81 -14.09 -11.05
CA LEU A 190 -3.53 -14.74 -11.37
C LEU A 190 -3.69 -16.24 -11.64
N CYS A 191 -4.56 -16.95 -10.92
CA CYS A 191 -4.87 -18.35 -11.24
C CYS A 191 -5.55 -18.48 -12.61
N VAL A 192 -6.42 -17.54 -12.98
CA VAL A 192 -7.00 -17.48 -14.33
C VAL A 192 -5.90 -17.25 -15.37
N ASN A 193 -4.96 -16.33 -15.14
CA ASN A 193 -3.82 -16.14 -16.04
C ASN A 193 -2.98 -17.41 -16.15
N ASP A 194 -2.66 -18.06 -15.03
CA ASP A 194 -1.91 -19.32 -15.01
C ASP A 194 -2.60 -20.37 -15.89
N TYR A 195 -3.92 -20.55 -15.73
CA TYR A 195 -4.73 -21.46 -16.55
C TYR A 195 -4.69 -21.13 -18.06
N PHE A 196 -4.90 -19.87 -18.43
CA PHE A 196 -4.96 -19.46 -19.84
C PHE A 196 -3.58 -19.40 -20.51
N LEU A 197 -2.53 -19.00 -19.79
CA LEU A 197 -1.17 -18.85 -20.30
C LEU A 197 -0.38 -20.17 -20.31
N HIS A 198 -0.79 -21.19 -19.54
CA HIS A 198 -0.14 -22.50 -19.58
C HIS A 198 -0.18 -23.09 -20.99
N SER A 199 0.98 -23.55 -21.47
CA SER A 199 1.12 -24.16 -22.80
C SER A 199 0.51 -25.55 -22.86
N ASP A 200 0.69 -26.35 -21.80
CA ASP A 200 0.03 -27.65 -21.62
C ASP A 200 -1.38 -27.46 -21.05
N LYS A 201 -2.39 -27.76 -21.87
CA LYS A 201 -3.81 -27.61 -21.53
C LYS A 201 -4.36 -28.75 -20.67
N GLU A 202 -3.80 -29.96 -20.78
CA GLU A 202 -4.23 -31.09 -19.93
C GLU A 202 -3.79 -30.85 -18.49
N GLN A 203 -2.56 -30.36 -18.30
CA GLN A 203 -2.06 -29.99 -16.99
C GLN A 203 -2.87 -28.84 -16.37
N SER A 204 -3.22 -27.82 -17.15
CA SER A 204 -4.03 -26.69 -16.65
C SER A 204 -5.44 -27.13 -16.26
N ASP A 205 -6.08 -28.00 -17.05
CA ASP A 205 -7.41 -28.55 -16.76
C ASP A 205 -7.40 -29.39 -15.47
N SER A 206 -6.34 -30.18 -15.27
CA SER A 206 -6.15 -30.94 -14.02
C SER A 206 -5.89 -30.06 -12.80
N LYS A 207 -5.13 -28.95 -12.96
CA LYS A 207 -4.79 -28.03 -11.87
C LYS A 207 -5.98 -27.13 -11.49
N TYR A 208 -6.78 -26.73 -12.46
CA TYR A 208 -7.90 -25.80 -12.29
C TYR A 208 -9.23 -26.35 -12.85
N PRO A 209 -9.76 -27.44 -12.28
CA PRO A 209 -10.95 -28.11 -12.79
C PRO A 209 -12.19 -27.20 -12.81
N ASP A 210 -12.32 -26.29 -11.84
CA ASP A 210 -13.42 -25.30 -11.79
C ASP A 210 -13.37 -24.28 -12.96
N LEU A 211 -12.23 -24.14 -13.66
CA LEU A 211 -12.06 -23.18 -14.77
C LEU A 211 -12.30 -23.79 -16.16
N VAL A 212 -12.33 -25.12 -16.27
CA VAL A 212 -12.56 -25.86 -17.53
C VAL A 212 -13.82 -25.41 -18.30
N PRO A 213 -14.96 -25.10 -17.66
CA PRO A 213 -16.15 -24.61 -18.37
C PRO A 213 -15.91 -23.31 -19.16
N PHE A 214 -14.87 -22.55 -18.82
CA PHE A 214 -14.56 -21.24 -19.40
C PHE A 214 -13.41 -21.28 -20.42
N LYS A 215 -12.87 -22.47 -20.75
CA LYS A 215 -11.66 -22.64 -21.57
C LYS A 215 -11.70 -22.01 -22.97
N ASN A 216 -12.91 -21.78 -23.50
CA ASN A 216 -13.11 -21.19 -24.83
C ASN A 216 -13.23 -19.66 -24.81
N LEU A 217 -13.15 -19.01 -23.63
CA LEU A 217 -13.20 -17.56 -23.51
C LEU A 217 -11.84 -16.92 -23.81
N ASN A 218 -11.86 -15.67 -24.28
CA ASN A 218 -10.65 -14.85 -24.33
C ASN A 218 -10.43 -14.12 -23.00
N LEU A 219 -9.19 -14.06 -22.50
CA LEU A 219 -8.83 -13.36 -21.27
C LEU A 219 -9.38 -11.92 -21.23
N LYS A 220 -9.39 -11.19 -22.35
CA LYS A 220 -9.93 -9.82 -22.43
C LYS A 220 -11.45 -9.72 -22.27
N GLU A 221 -12.20 -10.79 -22.53
CA GLU A 221 -13.66 -10.81 -22.42
C GLU A 221 -14.13 -11.15 -21.00
N THR A 222 -13.20 -11.45 -20.09
CA THR A 222 -13.51 -12.11 -18.82
C THR A 222 -13.51 -11.17 -17.60
N TYR A 223 -13.13 -9.90 -17.75
CA TYR A 223 -12.98 -8.97 -16.60
C TYR A 223 -14.25 -8.81 -15.76
N PHE A 224 -15.42 -8.94 -16.37
CA PHE A 224 -16.72 -8.82 -15.69
C PHE A 224 -17.56 -10.10 -15.78
N ASN A 225 -16.96 -11.24 -16.17
CA ASN A 225 -17.64 -12.52 -16.14
C ASN A 225 -17.76 -13.00 -14.67
N ARG A 226 -18.95 -12.85 -14.09
CA ARG A 226 -19.22 -13.17 -12.69
C ARG A 226 -19.08 -14.66 -12.37
N GLU A 227 -19.44 -15.54 -13.31
CA GLU A 227 -19.35 -16.98 -13.12
C GLU A 227 -17.89 -17.43 -13.07
N LEU A 228 -17.06 -16.91 -13.97
CA LEU A 228 -15.61 -17.15 -13.94
C LEU A 228 -14.99 -16.57 -12.66
N GLU A 229 -15.36 -15.35 -12.27
CA GLU A 229 -14.86 -14.74 -11.03
C GLU A 229 -15.16 -15.64 -9.81
N GLN A 230 -16.40 -16.12 -9.70
CA GLN A 230 -16.80 -17.01 -8.61
C GLN A 230 -16.04 -18.34 -8.63
N ALA A 231 -15.89 -18.96 -9.81
CA ALA A 231 -15.12 -20.19 -9.98
C ALA A 231 -13.65 -19.99 -9.59
N ALA A 232 -13.04 -18.90 -10.06
CA ALA A 232 -11.65 -18.57 -9.76
C ALA A 232 -11.42 -18.27 -8.28
N VAL A 233 -12.32 -17.51 -7.63
CA VAL A 233 -12.25 -17.24 -6.19
C VAL A 233 -12.42 -18.52 -5.38
N LYS A 234 -13.31 -19.42 -5.80
CA LYS A 234 -13.52 -20.72 -5.16
C LYS A 234 -12.26 -21.60 -5.26
N CYS A 235 -11.72 -21.80 -6.46
CA CYS A 235 -10.57 -22.70 -6.66
C CYS A 235 -9.27 -22.15 -6.07
N SER A 236 -9.12 -20.82 -6.02
CA SER A 236 -7.92 -20.16 -5.44
C SER A 236 -7.98 -19.98 -3.93
N LYS A 237 -9.11 -20.30 -3.26
CA LYS A 237 -9.35 -19.95 -1.85
C LYS A 237 -8.22 -20.37 -0.90
N THR A 238 -7.84 -21.65 -0.90
CA THR A 238 -6.79 -22.17 0.00
C THR A 238 -5.44 -21.54 -0.29
N LEU A 239 -5.13 -21.29 -1.56
CA LEU A 239 -3.90 -20.62 -1.97
C LEU A 239 -3.91 -19.15 -1.56
N PHE A 240 -5.05 -18.47 -1.63
CA PHE A 240 -5.20 -17.08 -1.20
C PHE A 240 -4.97 -16.96 0.30
N GLU A 241 -5.58 -17.85 1.10
CA GLU A 241 -5.39 -17.92 2.55
C GLU A 241 -3.92 -18.14 2.93
N ALA A 242 -3.19 -18.96 2.17
CA ALA A 242 -1.78 -19.24 2.43
C ALA A 242 -0.83 -18.13 1.95
N LYS A 243 -1.03 -17.61 0.73
CA LYS A 243 -0.05 -16.78 0.01
C LYS A 243 -0.32 -15.27 0.11
N THR A 244 -1.56 -14.85 0.36
CA THR A 244 -1.96 -13.43 0.21
C THR A 244 -2.72 -12.86 1.39
N LEU A 245 -3.63 -13.62 2.00
CA LEU A 245 -4.38 -13.18 3.19
C LEU A 245 -3.47 -12.61 4.31
N PRO A 246 -2.28 -13.18 4.60
CA PRO A 246 -1.38 -12.61 5.62
C PRO A 246 -0.89 -11.18 5.28
N SER A 247 -0.96 -10.75 4.02
CA SER A 247 -0.62 -9.38 3.59
C SER A 247 -1.75 -8.37 3.80
N LEU A 248 -2.93 -8.76 4.28
CA LEU A 248 -4.11 -7.87 4.28
C LEU A 248 -4.43 -7.19 5.61
N MET A 249 -3.67 -7.46 6.67
CA MET A 249 -3.93 -6.91 8.01
C MET A 249 -4.02 -5.38 7.99
N VAL A 250 -3.00 -4.69 7.48
CA VAL A 250 -2.99 -3.22 7.44
C VAL A 250 -4.08 -2.68 6.53
N ALA A 251 -4.27 -3.26 5.33
CA ALA A 251 -5.33 -2.81 4.41
C ALA A 251 -6.72 -2.91 5.05
N SER A 252 -7.01 -4.02 5.72
CA SER A 252 -8.29 -4.26 6.41
C SER A 252 -8.52 -3.34 7.61
N MET A 253 -7.45 -2.93 8.29
CA MET A 253 -7.51 -2.15 9.55
C MET A 253 -7.30 -0.64 9.35
N VAL A 254 -6.74 -0.21 8.22
CA VAL A 254 -6.44 1.19 7.94
C VAL A 254 -7.22 1.71 6.73
N GLY A 255 -7.51 0.86 5.74
CA GLY A 255 -8.07 1.30 4.46
C GLY A 255 -7.00 1.52 3.40
N ASN A 256 -7.41 2.10 2.27
CA ASN A 256 -6.49 2.44 1.20
C ASN A 256 -5.59 3.60 1.63
N MET A 257 -4.28 3.36 1.63
CA MET A 257 -3.29 4.39 1.92
C MET A 257 -2.69 5.00 0.64
N TYR A 258 -3.15 4.59 -0.54
CA TYR A 258 -2.61 4.94 -1.86
C TYR A 258 -1.22 4.36 -2.13
N THR A 259 -0.19 5.20 -2.37
CA THR A 259 1.17 4.77 -2.71
C THR A 259 1.82 3.79 -1.72
N PRO A 260 1.63 3.88 -0.38
CA PRO A 260 2.17 2.92 0.56
C PRO A 260 1.31 1.66 0.71
N SER A 261 0.14 1.52 0.06
CA SER A 261 -0.75 0.36 0.25
C SER A 261 -0.07 -0.98 -0.07
N LEU A 262 0.74 -1.05 -1.13
CA LEU A 262 1.51 -2.28 -1.45
C LEU A 262 2.53 -2.60 -0.35
N TYR A 263 3.24 -1.58 0.16
CA TYR A 263 4.25 -1.75 1.19
C TYR A 263 3.63 -2.02 2.58
N GLY A 264 2.43 -1.50 2.85
CA GLY A 264 1.61 -1.92 4.00
C GLY A 264 1.22 -3.39 3.92
N GLY A 265 1.02 -3.91 2.70
CA GLY A 265 0.84 -5.33 2.44
C GLY A 265 2.10 -6.15 2.78
N LEU A 266 3.28 -5.66 2.36
CA LEU A 266 4.56 -6.27 2.72
C LEU A 266 4.78 -6.27 4.24
N VAL A 267 4.52 -5.15 4.93
CA VAL A 267 4.61 -5.08 6.40
C VAL A 267 3.67 -6.09 7.04
N SER A 268 2.42 -6.18 6.58
CA SER A 268 1.44 -7.16 7.09
C SER A 268 1.95 -8.61 6.94
N LEU A 269 2.50 -8.94 5.77
CA LEU A 269 3.09 -10.27 5.54
C LEU A 269 4.26 -10.52 6.50
N LEU A 270 5.19 -9.58 6.63
CA LEU A 270 6.37 -9.72 7.49
C LEU A 270 5.99 -9.93 8.96
N VAL A 271 5.02 -9.18 9.50
CA VAL A 271 4.60 -9.33 10.91
C VAL A 271 3.76 -10.58 11.17
N SER A 272 3.16 -11.15 10.12
CA SER A 272 2.36 -12.38 10.23
C SER A 272 3.19 -13.67 10.25
N LYS A 273 4.51 -13.56 10.07
CA LYS A 273 5.43 -14.68 9.86
C LYS A 273 6.64 -14.60 10.79
N ASN A 274 7.29 -15.73 11.02
CA ASN A 274 8.60 -15.78 11.67
C ASN A 274 9.72 -15.83 10.61
N ALA A 275 10.96 -15.56 11.02
CA ALA A 275 12.11 -15.55 10.11
C ALA A 275 12.23 -16.86 9.34
N GLU A 276 12.19 -18.01 10.04
CA GLU A 276 12.32 -19.36 9.48
C GLU A 276 11.36 -19.62 8.30
N SER A 277 10.10 -19.19 8.44
CA SER A 277 9.09 -19.36 7.40
C SER A 277 9.32 -18.47 6.17
N LEU A 278 10.10 -17.39 6.31
CA LEU A 278 10.39 -16.41 5.26
C LEU A 278 11.75 -16.62 4.57
N LEU A 279 12.71 -17.30 5.20
CA LEU A 279 14.06 -17.46 4.63
C LEU A 279 14.03 -18.10 3.24
N GLY A 280 14.66 -17.43 2.27
CA GLY A 280 14.72 -17.92 0.89
C GLY A 280 13.40 -17.90 0.13
N LYS A 281 12.33 -17.32 0.69
CA LYS A 281 11.02 -17.22 0.06
C LYS A 281 10.98 -16.14 -1.01
N ARG A 282 10.16 -16.36 -2.04
CA ARG A 282 9.89 -15.40 -3.11
C ARG A 282 8.54 -14.72 -2.89
N ILE A 283 8.54 -13.39 -2.85
CA ILE A 283 7.34 -12.57 -2.65
C ILE A 283 7.05 -11.83 -3.95
N GLY A 284 5.90 -12.11 -4.57
CA GLY A 284 5.40 -11.36 -5.73
C GLY A 284 4.79 -10.03 -5.29
N MET A 285 5.14 -8.96 -5.98
CA MET A 285 4.71 -7.59 -5.67
C MET A 285 4.02 -7.00 -6.89
N PHE A 286 2.75 -6.62 -6.76
CA PHE A 286 2.01 -5.92 -7.81
C PHE A 286 1.66 -4.50 -7.38
N SER A 287 2.31 -3.53 -8.01
CA SER A 287 2.02 -2.10 -7.86
C SER A 287 1.15 -1.61 -9.01
N TYR A 288 0.13 -0.84 -8.69
CA TYR A 288 -0.80 -0.25 -9.65
C TYR A 288 -1.13 1.18 -9.23
N GLY A 289 -1.25 2.07 -10.21
CA GLY A 289 -1.81 3.40 -10.07
C GLY A 289 -2.65 3.76 -11.29
N SER A 290 -3.83 4.31 -11.07
CA SER A 290 -4.76 4.76 -12.12
C SER A 290 -4.12 5.75 -13.11
N GLY A 291 -4.59 5.76 -14.36
CA GLY A 291 -4.06 6.59 -15.45
C GLY A 291 -3.62 5.86 -16.73
N LEU A 292 -2.86 4.77 -16.74
CA LEU A 292 -2.37 3.94 -15.63
C LEU A 292 -0.87 3.65 -15.75
N ALA A 293 -0.24 3.39 -14.61
CA ALA A 293 1.09 2.84 -14.51
C ALA A 293 1.08 1.65 -13.54
N SER A 294 1.78 0.58 -13.89
CA SER A 294 1.78 -0.65 -13.10
C SER A 294 3.08 -1.42 -13.29
N SER A 295 3.43 -2.22 -12.29
CA SER A 295 4.56 -3.14 -12.37
C SER A 295 4.34 -4.34 -11.48
N MET A 296 4.68 -5.51 -12.00
CA MET A 296 4.93 -6.69 -11.20
C MET A 296 6.43 -6.92 -11.08
N PHE A 297 6.89 -7.14 -9.86
CA PHE A 297 8.26 -7.50 -9.54
C PHE A 297 8.26 -8.50 -8.39
N SER A 298 9.43 -9.03 -8.03
CA SER A 298 9.54 -9.97 -6.91
C SER A 298 10.65 -9.57 -5.95
N LEU A 299 10.46 -9.90 -4.68
CA LEU A 299 11.50 -9.84 -3.66
C LEU A 299 11.96 -11.27 -3.35
N GLN A 300 13.27 -11.46 -3.26
CA GLN A 300 13.87 -12.69 -2.78
C GLN A 300 14.32 -12.46 -1.34
N VAL A 301 13.66 -13.12 -0.38
CA VAL A 301 14.06 -13.02 1.02
C VAL A 301 15.41 -13.71 1.20
N SER A 302 16.31 -13.05 1.94
CA SER A 302 17.62 -13.58 2.29
C SER A 302 17.51 -14.96 2.95
N LYS A 303 18.48 -15.84 2.70
CA LYS A 303 18.63 -17.11 3.43
C LYS A 303 19.36 -16.92 4.77
N ASP A 304 19.98 -15.76 4.97
CA ASP A 304 20.65 -15.37 6.21
C ASP A 304 19.65 -14.77 7.20
N ALA A 305 19.37 -15.51 8.28
CA ALA A 305 18.51 -15.09 9.37
C ALA A 305 19.00 -13.81 10.06
N GLY A 306 20.31 -13.58 10.13
CA GLY A 306 20.88 -12.37 10.73
C GLY A 306 20.50 -11.08 10.01
N ARG A 307 20.12 -11.16 8.72
CA ARG A 307 19.56 -10.03 7.95
C ARG A 307 18.05 -9.87 8.10
N VAL A 308 17.33 -10.97 8.32
CA VAL A 308 15.86 -10.98 8.34
C VAL A 308 15.30 -10.69 9.72
N GLU A 309 15.91 -11.26 10.77
CA GLU A 309 15.41 -11.09 12.14
C GLU A 309 15.36 -9.64 12.63
N PRO A 310 16.38 -8.78 12.39
CA PRO A 310 16.30 -7.37 12.81
C PRO A 310 15.15 -6.61 12.15
N LEU A 311 14.92 -6.85 10.86
CA LEU A 311 13.80 -6.27 10.11
C LEU A 311 12.45 -6.72 10.69
N LEU A 312 12.30 -8.01 11.01
CA LEU A 312 11.06 -8.50 11.63
C LEU A 312 10.87 -7.97 13.05
N ALA A 313 11.95 -7.93 13.84
CA ALA A 313 11.94 -7.38 15.19
C ALA A 313 11.51 -5.91 15.18
N SER A 314 11.96 -5.12 14.20
CA SER A 314 11.56 -3.73 14.02
C SER A 314 10.11 -3.57 13.56
N LEU A 315 9.32 -4.62 13.38
CA LEU A 315 7.90 -4.52 12.99
C LEU A 315 6.95 -5.19 13.99
N ARG A 316 7.47 -5.79 15.07
CA ARG A 316 6.64 -6.55 16.03
C ARG A 316 5.58 -5.68 16.74
N ASP A 317 5.81 -4.37 16.83
CA ASP A 317 4.90 -3.42 17.47
C ASP A 317 3.70 -3.04 16.58
N ILE A 318 3.70 -3.36 15.28
CA ILE A 318 2.66 -2.91 14.34
C ILE A 318 1.26 -3.42 14.71
N PRO A 319 1.02 -4.71 15.02
CA PRO A 319 -0.31 -5.17 15.43
C PRO A 319 -0.83 -4.43 16.67
N SER A 320 0.01 -4.29 17.70
CA SER A 320 -0.38 -3.53 18.91
C SER A 320 -0.65 -2.06 18.64
N ARG A 321 0.08 -1.44 17.70
CA ARG A 321 -0.16 -0.06 17.28
C ARG A 321 -1.50 0.11 16.56
N LEU A 322 -1.92 -0.88 15.77
CA LEU A 322 -3.23 -0.86 15.11
C LEU A 322 -4.39 -0.94 16.11
N GLU A 323 -4.24 -1.78 17.15
CA GLU A 323 -5.24 -1.95 18.21
C GLU A 323 -5.27 -0.78 19.20
N ALA A 324 -4.14 -0.12 19.44
CA ALA A 324 -4.06 1.03 20.36
C ALA A 324 -4.73 2.31 19.84
N ARG A 325 -5.17 2.33 18.57
CA ARG A 325 -5.85 3.47 17.96
C ARG A 325 -7.23 3.69 18.59
N THR A 326 -7.72 4.91 18.48
CA THR A 326 -9.02 5.33 19.01
C THR A 326 -10.10 5.27 17.94
N ALA A 327 -11.16 4.51 18.20
CA ALA A 327 -12.38 4.54 17.40
C ALA A 327 -13.12 5.87 17.60
N LEU A 328 -13.58 6.49 16.53
CA LEU A 328 -14.49 7.62 16.56
C LEU A 328 -15.84 7.27 15.91
N PRO A 329 -16.96 7.79 16.44
CA PRO A 329 -18.27 7.60 15.83
C PRO A 329 -18.32 8.14 14.39
N PRO A 330 -19.10 7.52 13.48
CA PRO A 330 -19.24 7.98 12.09
C PRO A 330 -19.63 9.45 11.92
N ALA A 331 -20.43 10.00 12.84
CA ALA A 331 -20.83 11.41 12.81
C ALA A 331 -19.64 12.36 13.06
N GLU A 332 -18.76 12.03 14.02
CA GLU A 332 -17.54 12.80 14.28
C GLU A 332 -16.54 12.68 13.13
N PHE A 333 -16.38 11.47 12.59
CA PHE A 333 -15.59 11.23 11.39
C PHE A 333 -16.06 12.10 10.21
N THR A 334 -17.37 12.13 9.94
CA THR A 334 -17.96 12.95 8.88
C THR A 334 -17.73 14.44 9.12
N ALA A 335 -17.86 14.91 10.36
CA ALA A 335 -17.59 16.30 10.72
C ALA A 335 -16.11 16.69 10.50
N ILE A 336 -15.18 15.78 10.83
CA ILE A 336 -13.75 15.99 10.60
C ILE A 336 -13.45 16.06 9.09
N LEU A 337 -14.02 15.14 8.29
CA LEU A 337 -13.88 15.20 6.83
C LEU A 337 -14.42 16.51 6.25
N LYS A 338 -15.57 16.98 6.75
CA LYS A 338 -16.13 18.26 6.32
C LYS A 338 -15.23 19.43 6.68
N ALA A 339 -14.68 19.45 7.90
CA ALA A 339 -13.72 20.48 8.32
C ALA A 339 -12.44 20.47 7.48
N LYS A 340 -11.95 19.30 7.04
CA LYS A 340 -10.82 19.19 6.12
C LYS A 340 -11.14 19.74 4.74
N GLU A 341 -12.29 19.38 4.17
CA GLU A 341 -12.76 19.92 2.88
C GLU A 341 -12.84 21.46 2.97
N ASP A 342 -13.45 21.97 4.03
CA ASP A 342 -13.61 23.41 4.22
C ASP A 342 -12.28 24.12 4.48
N SER A 343 -11.26 23.45 5.02
CA SER A 343 -9.94 24.03 5.28
C SER A 343 -8.92 23.83 4.16
N TYR A 344 -9.24 23.01 3.15
CA TYR A 344 -8.38 22.76 2.01
C TYR A 344 -8.04 24.07 1.28
N ASN A 345 -6.75 24.32 1.05
CA ASN A 345 -6.23 25.56 0.45
C ASN A 345 -6.55 26.88 1.20
N LYS A 346 -6.94 26.85 2.48
CA LYS A 346 -7.09 28.07 3.29
C LYS A 346 -5.74 28.57 3.83
N ALA A 347 -5.54 29.88 3.74
CA ALA A 347 -4.43 30.61 4.34
C ALA A 347 -4.90 32.04 4.72
N PRO A 348 -4.58 32.55 5.92
CA PRO A 348 -3.98 31.84 7.05
C PRO A 348 -4.95 30.79 7.63
N TYR A 349 -4.40 29.76 8.28
CA TYR A 349 -5.17 28.70 8.93
C TYR A 349 -4.43 28.14 10.14
N GLN A 350 -5.16 27.88 11.22
CA GLN A 350 -4.63 27.25 12.42
C GLN A 350 -5.44 25.97 12.72
N PRO A 351 -4.81 24.78 12.70
CA PRO A 351 -5.47 23.54 13.06
C PRO A 351 -6.05 23.56 14.47
N THR A 352 -7.22 22.96 14.63
CA THR A 352 -8.06 23.03 15.83
C THR A 352 -8.12 21.71 16.60
N ALA A 353 -7.84 20.57 15.98
CA ALA A 353 -7.89 19.29 16.68
C ALA A 353 -6.88 19.23 17.83
N SER A 354 -7.24 18.52 18.91
CA SER A 354 -6.36 18.35 20.07
C SER A 354 -5.11 17.57 19.67
N LEU A 355 -3.96 18.00 20.19
CA LEU A 355 -2.72 17.25 20.04
C LEU A 355 -2.80 15.88 20.71
N ASP A 356 -3.68 15.70 21.71
CA ASP A 356 -3.89 14.44 22.44
C ASP A 356 -4.31 13.29 21.53
N THR A 357 -4.89 13.61 20.37
CA THR A 357 -5.28 12.62 19.35
C THR A 357 -4.10 11.89 18.71
N LEU A 358 -2.89 12.47 18.75
CA LEU A 358 -1.69 11.93 18.10
C LEU A 358 -0.95 10.89 18.96
N THR A 359 0.11 10.28 18.44
CA THR A 359 1.04 9.46 19.25
C THR A 359 2.34 10.21 19.51
N SER A 360 3.09 9.82 20.54
CA SER A 360 4.44 10.35 20.79
C SER A 360 5.33 10.14 19.55
N GLY A 361 6.11 11.16 19.22
CA GLY A 361 6.99 11.22 18.06
C GLY A 361 6.31 11.64 16.75
N THR A 362 4.98 11.79 16.71
CA THR A 362 4.22 12.24 15.53
C THR A 362 4.48 13.73 15.25
N TYR A 363 4.82 14.05 14.00
CA TYR A 363 4.81 15.42 13.50
C TYR A 363 3.39 15.90 13.21
N TYR A 364 3.16 17.19 13.47
CA TYR A 364 1.86 17.82 13.25
C TYR A 364 1.99 19.24 12.73
N LEU A 365 0.96 19.69 12.00
CA LEU A 365 0.81 21.05 11.51
C LEU A 365 0.47 22.00 12.68
N ILE A 366 1.31 23.02 12.87
CA ILE A 366 1.10 24.09 13.85
C ILE A 366 0.20 25.17 13.25
N GLU A 367 0.51 25.59 12.02
CA GLU A 367 -0.17 26.66 11.30
C GLU A 367 0.17 26.66 9.81
N VAL A 368 -0.68 27.32 9.04
CA VAL A 368 -0.44 27.79 7.67
C VAL A 368 -0.56 29.31 7.70
N ASP A 369 0.51 30.03 7.37
CA ASP A 369 0.47 31.49 7.39
C ASP A 369 -0.18 32.10 6.13
N SER A 370 -0.30 33.42 6.07
CA SER A 370 -0.91 34.14 4.94
C SER A 370 -0.16 33.99 3.61
N GLN A 371 1.05 33.42 3.62
CA GLN A 371 1.86 33.12 2.44
C GLN A 371 1.91 31.61 2.16
N TYR A 372 0.98 30.84 2.72
CA TYR A 372 0.87 29.39 2.55
C TYR A 372 2.07 28.61 3.12
N ARG A 373 2.93 29.24 3.93
CA ARG A 373 4.05 28.56 4.56
C ARG A 373 3.53 27.75 5.74
N ARG A 374 3.98 26.50 5.84
CA ARG A 374 3.53 25.55 6.86
C ARG A 374 4.60 25.35 7.92
N THR A 375 4.21 25.43 9.18
CA THR A 375 5.09 25.20 10.33
C THR A 375 4.72 23.89 11.01
N TYR A 376 5.72 23.08 11.37
CA TYR A 376 5.51 21.76 11.96
C TYR A 376 6.10 21.66 13.37
N GLY A 377 5.39 20.97 14.25
CA GLY A 377 5.86 20.54 15.57
C GLY A 377 5.99 19.03 15.63
N ARG A 378 6.66 18.51 16.66
CA ARG A 378 6.74 17.08 16.94
C ARG A 378 6.18 16.83 18.33
N ARG A 379 5.20 15.93 18.44
CA ARG A 379 4.65 15.52 19.72
C ARG A 379 5.75 14.79 20.51
N PRO A 380 6.05 15.20 21.75
CA PRO A 380 7.10 14.59 22.56
C PRO A 380 6.81 13.12 22.88
#